data_AF-A0A5A9PDG7-F1
#
_entry.id   AF-A0A5A9PDG7-F1
#
_cell.length_a   1.000
_cell.length_b   1.000
_cell.length_c   1.000
_cell.angle_alpha   90.00
_cell.angle_beta   90.00
_cell.angle_gamma   90.00
#
_symmetry.space_group_name_H-M   'P 1'
#
loop_
_entity.id
_entity.type
_entity.pdbx_description
1 polymer ?
#
loop_
_entity_poly.entity_id
_entity_poly.type
_entity_poly.pdbx_seq_one_letter_code
_entity_poly.pdbx_strand_id
1 'polypeptide(L)'
;MFTPYFEVCDSEGISTVRIQGSCCNTRCVSEQDLQVVSSIGETIGRIWKRWPGYREEGNMDHEYFGLDVPQGINLKVKVLLLAATFLLNHMFFEMS
;
A
#
# COMPACT_ATOMS: atom_id res chain seq x y z
N MET A 1 1.93 3.79 19.42
CA MET A 1 1.56 4.12 18.03
C MET A 1 1.52 2.81 17.25
N PHE A 2 0.39 2.46 16.65
CA PHE A 2 0.26 1.24 15.85
C PHE A 2 0.58 1.58 14.40
N THR A 3 1.74 1.14 13.95
CA THR A 3 2.16 1.26 12.56
C THR A 3 1.62 0.05 11.80
N PRO A 4 0.90 0.22 10.68
CA PRO A 4 0.39 -0.91 9.93
C PRO A 4 1.56 -1.76 9.42
N TYR A 5 1.48 -3.05 9.71
CA TYR A 5 2.45 -4.06 9.35
C TYR A 5 1.68 -5.26 8.77
N PHE A 6 1.94 -5.57 7.51
CA PHE A 6 1.34 -6.70 6.82
C PHE A 6 2.41 -7.60 6.24
N GLU A 7 2.20 -8.90 6.34
CA GLU A 7 3.05 -9.90 5.70
C GLU A 7 2.40 -10.36 4.40
N VAL A 8 3.16 -10.38 3.32
CA VAL A 8 2.71 -10.88 2.02
C VAL A 8 3.23 -12.30 1.88
N CYS A 9 2.35 -13.26 2.15
CA CYS A 9 2.69 -14.68 2.11
C CYS A 9 2.43 -15.29 0.73
N ASP A 10 3.23 -16.29 0.38
CA ASP A 10 2.95 -17.15 -0.76
C ASP A 10 1.86 -18.20 -0.44
N SER A 11 1.62 -19.14 -1.37
CA SER A 11 0.61 -20.19 -1.21
C SER A 11 0.90 -21.14 -0.05
N GLU A 12 2.15 -21.26 0.37
CA GLU A 12 2.58 -22.11 1.49
C GLU A 12 2.51 -21.35 2.83
N GLY A 13 2.09 -20.08 2.82
CA GLY A 13 2.05 -19.22 4.00
C GLY A 13 3.40 -18.62 4.37
N ILE A 14 4.42 -18.74 3.51
CA ILE A 14 5.76 -18.21 3.79
C ILE A 14 5.80 -16.72 3.42
N SER A 15 6.22 -15.88 4.37
CA SER A 15 6.37 -14.44 4.17
C SER A 15 7.45 -14.12 3.13
N THR A 16 7.05 -13.48 2.03
CA THR A 16 7.94 -13.12 0.92
C THR A 16 8.45 -11.69 1.05
N VAL A 17 7.56 -10.75 1.40
CA VAL A 17 7.84 -9.34 1.64
C VAL A 17 6.90 -8.80 2.71
N ARG A 18 7.24 -7.66 3.29
CA ARG A 18 6.47 -6.96 4.31
C ARG A 18 5.98 -5.64 3.75
N ILE A 19 4.79 -5.21 4.16
CA ILE A 19 4.26 -3.88 3.86
C ILE A 19 4.17 -3.10 5.18
N GLN A 20 4.80 -1.93 5.21
CA GLN A 20 4.91 -1.09 6.40
C GLN A 20 4.47 0.34 6.08
N GLY A 21 3.57 0.93 6.86
CA GLY A 21 3.08 2.29 6.62
C GLY A 21 3.46 3.30 7.69
N SER A 22 2.94 4.52 7.58
CA SER A 22 2.95 5.49 8.69
C SER A 22 1.77 5.23 9.65
N CYS A 23 1.80 5.85 10.84
CA CYS A 23 0.87 5.52 11.93
C CYS A 23 -0.60 5.97 11.72
N CYS A 24 -0.98 6.59 10.60
CA CYS A 24 -2.33 7.14 10.43
C CYS A 24 -2.83 7.00 8.98
N ASN A 25 -3.02 5.77 8.50
CA ASN A 25 -3.66 5.58 7.21
C ASN A 25 -5.16 5.85 7.35
N THR A 26 -5.64 7.00 6.88
CA THR A 26 -7.05 7.37 6.88
C THR A 26 -7.46 7.96 5.54
N ARG A 27 -8.74 7.90 5.20
CA ARG A 27 -9.27 8.46 3.95
C ARG A 27 -8.84 9.91 3.70
N CYS A 28 -8.82 10.73 4.74
CA CYS A 28 -8.59 12.18 4.62
C CYS A 28 -7.11 12.61 4.55
N VAL A 29 -6.15 11.67 4.50
CA VAL A 29 -4.76 12.05 4.24
C VAL A 29 -4.52 12.08 2.74
N SER A 30 -4.15 13.26 2.22
CA SER A 30 -3.94 13.51 0.78
C SER A 30 -2.86 12.61 0.17
N GLU A 31 -1.79 12.36 0.90
CA GLU A 31 -0.63 11.62 0.40
C GLU A 31 -0.20 10.56 1.41
N GLN A 32 -0.22 9.29 1.00
CA GLN A 32 0.14 8.18 1.87
C GLN A 32 1.05 7.21 1.12
N ASP A 33 2.09 6.75 1.80
CA ASP A 33 3.04 5.77 1.29
C ASP A 33 3.15 4.59 2.27
N LEU A 34 3.04 3.37 1.73
CA LEU A 34 3.31 2.11 2.39
C LEU A 34 4.55 1.50 1.74
N GLN A 35 5.61 1.33 2.51
CA GLN A 35 6.85 0.74 2.03
C GLN A 35 6.69 -0.76 1.86
N VAL A 36 7.18 -1.28 0.73
CA VAL A 36 7.39 -2.71 0.53
C VAL A 36 8.82 -3.02 0.94
N VAL A 37 8.98 -3.88 1.92
CA VAL A 37 10.24 -4.20 2.58
C VAL A 37 10.57 -5.67 2.38
N SER A 38 11.81 -5.97 1.98
CA SER A 38 12.29 -7.33 1.81
C SER A 38 12.46 -8.07 3.15
N SER A 39 12.71 -9.37 3.09
CA SER A 39 12.99 -10.19 4.28
C SER A 39 14.23 -9.72 5.07
N ILE A 40 15.19 -9.09 4.39
CA ILE A 40 16.41 -8.53 5.00
C ILE A 40 16.25 -7.07 5.47
N GLY A 41 15.05 -6.48 5.33
CA GLY A 41 14.75 -5.15 5.85
C GLY A 41 15.00 -3.99 4.86
N GLU A 42 15.32 -4.29 3.60
CA GLU A 42 15.52 -3.25 2.58
C GLU A 42 14.20 -2.83 1.95
N THR A 43 13.99 -1.52 1.78
CA THR A 43 12.84 -1.00 1.04
C THR A 43 13.05 -1.24 -0.45
N ILE A 44 12.18 -2.07 -1.04
CA ILE A 44 12.25 -2.51 -2.43
C ILE A 44 11.10 -1.98 -3.29
N GLY A 45 10.22 -1.15 -2.73
CA GLY A 45 9.10 -0.58 -3.45
C GLY A 45 8.13 0.14 -2.52
N ARG A 46 7.01 0.58 -3.07
CA ARG A 46 5.94 1.22 -2.30
C ARG A 46 4.57 1.03 -2.93
N ILE A 47 3.55 0.99 -2.07
CA ILE A 47 2.15 1.18 -2.42
C ILE A 47 1.78 2.59 -1.97
N TRP A 48 1.06 3.35 -2.79
CA TRP A 48 0.80 4.74 -2.50
C TRP A 48 -0.62 5.18 -2.85
N LYS A 49 -1.10 6.18 -2.11
CA LYS A 49 -2.32 6.95 -2.38
C LYS A 49 -1.96 8.40 -2.64
N ARG A 50 -2.54 9.00 -3.68
CA ARG A 50 -2.63 10.44 -3.85
C ARG A 50 -4.08 10.86 -4.05
N TRP A 51 -4.57 11.73 -3.18
CA TRP A 51 -5.87 12.37 -3.24
C TRP A 51 -5.67 13.88 -3.27
N PRO A 52 -6.27 14.60 -4.23
CA PRO A 52 -6.14 16.06 -4.36
C PRO A 52 -6.63 16.83 -3.14
N GLY A 53 -7.33 16.17 -2.22
CA GLY A 53 -7.85 16.77 -1.00
C GLY A 53 -9.20 17.43 -1.20
N TYR A 54 -9.68 18.03 -0.12
CA TYR A 54 -10.88 18.86 -0.12
C TYR A 54 -10.60 20.20 -0.80
N ARG A 55 -11.48 20.64 -1.70
CA ARG A 55 -11.46 21.98 -2.30
C ARG A 55 -12.73 22.74 -1.91
N GLU A 56 -12.72 24.06 -2.08
CA GLU A 56 -13.89 24.91 -1.77
C GLU A 56 -15.17 24.48 -2.52
N GLU A 57 -14.99 23.88 -3.70
CA GLU A 57 -16.05 23.39 -4.59
C GLU A 57 -16.61 22.01 -4.17
N GLY A 58 -15.99 21.35 -3.18
CA GLY A 58 -16.38 20.04 -2.69
C GLY A 58 -15.20 19.06 -2.57
N ASN A 59 -15.52 17.83 -2.14
CA ASN A 59 -14.56 16.74 -2.17
C ASN A 59 -14.22 16.36 -3.62
N MET A 60 -12.94 16.37 -3.98
CA MET A 60 -12.51 15.78 -5.26
C MET A 60 -12.52 14.26 -5.09
N ASP A 61 -13.56 13.61 -5.60
CA ASP A 61 -13.76 12.15 -5.44
C ASP A 61 -12.73 11.28 -6.17
N HIS A 62 -11.93 11.86 -7.06
CA HIS A 62 -10.90 11.13 -7.80
C HIS A 62 -9.63 10.95 -6.95
N GLU A 63 -9.42 9.71 -6.50
CA GLU A 63 -8.20 9.28 -5.82
C GLU A 63 -7.36 8.38 -6.73
N TYR A 64 -6.04 8.48 -6.60
CA TYR A 64 -5.09 7.65 -7.33
C TYR A 64 -4.40 6.70 -6.35
N PHE A 65 -4.44 5.40 -6.67
CA PHE A 65 -3.65 4.37 -6.00
C PHE A 65 -2.63 3.78 -6.97
N GLY A 66 -1.46 3.43 -6.46
CA GLY A 66 -0.40 2.84 -7.26
C GLY A 66 0.52 1.91 -6.49
N LEU A 67 1.29 1.16 -7.27
CA LEU A 67 2.32 0.24 -6.83
C LEU A 67 3.58 0.52 -7.66
N ASP A 68 4.64 0.94 -6.98
CA ASP A 68 5.97 1.14 -7.57
C ASP A 68 6.88 0.01 -7.09
N VAL A 69 7.32 -0.86 -8.01
CA VAL A 69 8.27 -1.94 -7.74
C VAL A 69 9.29 -2.08 -8.87
N PRO A 70 10.53 -2.49 -8.58
CA PRO A 70 11.57 -2.73 -9.58
C PRO A 70 11.14 -3.75 -10.64
N GLN A 71 11.61 -3.56 -11.87
CA GLN A 71 11.30 -4.49 -12.95
C GLN A 71 11.80 -5.92 -12.68
N GLY A 72 12.93 -6.06 -11.98
CA GLY A 72 13.57 -7.35 -11.69
C GLY A 72 12.94 -8.18 -10.56
N ILE A 73 11.94 -7.67 -9.84
CA ILE A 73 11.29 -8.45 -8.76
C ILE A 73 10.50 -9.63 -9.35
N ASN A 74 10.45 -10.75 -8.62
CA ASN A 74 9.77 -11.97 -9.04
C ASN A 74 8.30 -11.69 -9.42
N LEU A 75 7.85 -12.24 -10.55
CA LEU A 75 6.48 -12.04 -11.06
C LEU A 75 5.40 -12.43 -10.04
N LYS A 76 5.59 -13.52 -9.29
CA LYS A 76 4.65 -13.95 -8.25
C LYS A 76 4.52 -12.88 -7.16
N VAL A 77 5.64 -12.31 -6.72
CA VAL A 77 5.66 -11.23 -5.72
C VAL A 77 4.97 -9.98 -6.27
N LYS A 78 5.17 -9.63 -7.56
CA LYS A 78 4.43 -8.51 -8.18
C LYS A 78 2.91 -8.72 -8.14
N VAL A 79 2.45 -9.92 -8.47
CA VAL A 79 1.02 -10.25 -8.46
C VAL A 79 0.45 -10.21 -7.05
N LEU A 80 1.19 -10.75 -6.07
CA LEU A 80 0.80 -10.68 -4.66
C LEU A 80 0.75 -9.24 -4.15
N LEU A 81 1.72 -8.40 -4.51
CA LEU A 81 1.72 -6.98 -4.16
C LEU A 81 0.57 -6.23 -4.81
N LEU A 82 0.25 -6.52 -6.08
CA LEU A 82 -0.91 -5.95 -6.75
C LEU A 82 -2.21 -6.32 -6.03
N ALA A 83 -2.38 -7.60 -5.65
CA ALA A 83 -3.53 -8.04 -4.87
C ALA A 83 -3.59 -7.34 -3.50
N ALA A 84 -2.46 -7.22 -2.81
CA ALA A 84 -2.35 -6.49 -1.55
C ALA A 84 -2.73 -5.02 -1.72
N THR A 85 -2.34 -4.36 -2.82
CA THR A 85 -2.75 -2.98 -3.13
C THR A 85 -4.26 -2.84 -3.18
N PHE A 86 -4.98 -3.77 -3.85
CA PHE A 86 -6.45 -3.74 -3.88
C PHE A 86 -7.08 -3.97 -2.49
N LEU A 87 -6.54 -4.91 -1.70
CA LEU A 87 -7.02 -5.18 -0.35
C LEU A 87 -6.83 -3.97 0.58
N LEU A 88 -5.65 -3.33 0.52
CA LEU A 88 -5.34 -2.16 1.33
C LEU A 88 -6.20 -0.95 0.93
N ASN A 89 -6.48 -0.79 -0.37
CA ASN A 89 -7.46 0.20 -0.85
C ASN A 89 -8.84 -0.06 -0.21
N HIS A 90 -9.31 -1.30 -0.25
CA HIS A 90 -10.60 -1.64 0.35
C HIS A 90 -10.62 -1.44 1.88
N MET A 91 -9.57 -1.87 2.58
CA MET A 91 -9.48 -1.81 4.05
C MET A 91 -9.43 -0.39 4.61
N PHE A 92 -8.67 0.51 3.98
CA PHE A 92 -8.41 1.84 4.54
C PHE A 92 -9.30 2.95 3.96
N PHE A 93 -10.04 2.69 2.88
CA PHE A 93 -10.72 3.75 2.12
C PHE A 93 -12.20 3.44 1.82
N GLU A 94 -12.52 2.22 1.40
CA GLU A 94 -13.92 1.86 1.11
C GLU A 94 -14.71 1.46 2.38
N MET A 95 -14.01 0.90 3.37
CA MET A 95 -14.61 0.49 4.65
C MET A 95 -14.47 1.54 5.77
N SER A 96 -13.99 2.75 5.46
CA SER A 96 -13.70 3.84 6.41
C SER A 96 -14.64 5.03 6.28
#